data_AF-A0A7V7A9S4-F1
#
_entry.id   AF-A0A7V7A9S4-F1
#
_cell.length_a   1.000
_cell.length_b   1.000
_cell.length_c   1.000
_cell.angle_alpha   90.00
_cell.angle_beta   90.00
_cell.angle_gamma   90.00
#
_symmetry.space_group_name_H-M   'P 1'
#
loop_
_entity.id
_entity.type
_entity.pdbx_description
1 polymer ?
#
loop_
_entity_poly.entity_id
_entity_poly.type
_entity_poly.pdbx_seq_one_letter_code
_entity_poly.pdbx_strand_id
1 'polypeptide(L)'
;MNFDPSTFCTESAGILVFVGWILTIFKVAIPLIIVGLGMFDFGKAVVASEEDEIKKQTTRLVYRAIAGVVIFFVPTFVMMLFEAIGDYDVAGEQTSFENCKNCILKPWSCVIEGTGSRTNNRSNHTPI
;
A
#
# COMPACT_ATOMS: atom_id res chain seq x y z
N MET A 1 -10.73 -4.66 31.01
CA MET A 1 -9.71 -5.16 30.05
C MET A 1 -9.36 -3.97 29.17
N ASN A 2 -8.15 -3.43 29.25
CA ASN A 2 -7.70 -2.38 28.35
C ASN A 2 -7.09 -3.05 27.13
N PHE A 3 -7.61 -2.73 25.94
CA PHE A 3 -7.04 -3.15 24.67
C PHE A 3 -5.86 -2.23 24.37
N ASP A 4 -4.65 -2.78 24.36
CA ASP A 4 -3.45 -2.03 23.98
C ASP A 4 -3.09 -2.36 22.53
N PRO A 5 -3.21 -1.40 21.59
CA PRO A 5 -2.91 -1.62 20.18
C PRO A 5 -1.46 -2.00 19.92
N SER A 6 -0.50 -1.62 20.78
CA SER A 6 0.92 -1.94 20.58
C SER A 6 1.19 -3.44 20.73
N THR A 7 0.59 -4.05 21.75
CA THR A 7 0.73 -5.48 22.05
C THR A 7 0.06 -6.31 20.95
N PHE A 8 -1.11 -5.86 20.47
CA PHE A 8 -1.79 -6.51 19.35
C PHE A 8 -0.96 -6.48 18.06
N CYS A 9 -0.33 -5.34 17.75
CA CYS A 9 0.51 -5.18 16.56
C CYS A 9 1.73 -6.10 16.57
N THR A 10 2.38 -6.28 17.74
CA THR A 10 3.55 -7.16 17.88
C THR A 10 3.17 -8.64 17.77
N GLU A 11 2.09 -9.06 18.43
CA GLU A 11 1.60 -10.44 18.36
C GLU A 11 1.09 -10.81 16.95
N SER A 12 0.48 -9.85 16.26
CA SER A 12 -0.06 -10.02 14.91
C SER A 12 0.93 -9.65 13.81
N ALA A 13 2.18 -9.31 14.13
CA ALA A 13 3.13 -8.78 13.16
C ALA A 13 3.36 -9.74 11.98
N GLY A 14 3.35 -11.05 12.20
CA GLY A 14 3.45 -12.05 11.14
C GLY A 14 2.31 -11.99 10.12
N ILE A 15 1.05 -11.84 10.58
CA ILE A 15 -0.10 -11.71 9.68
C ILE A 15 -0.11 -10.34 8.99
N LEU A 16 0.34 -9.29 9.68
CA LEU A 16 0.41 -7.93 9.12
C LEU A 16 1.44 -7.83 7.99
N VAL A 17 2.60 -8.48 8.12
CA VAL A 17 3.61 -8.57 7.05
C VAL A 17 3.06 -9.35 5.85
N PHE A 18 2.37 -10.46 6.10
CA PHE A 18 1.75 -11.25 5.04
C PHE A 18 0.70 -10.42 4.28
N VAL A 19 -0.18 -9.74 5.00
CA VAL A 19 -1.16 -8.81 4.42
C VAL A 19 -0.46 -7.67 3.68
N GLY A 20 0.62 -7.12 4.22
CA GLY A 20 1.41 -6.07 3.56
C GLY A 20 2.03 -6.52 2.25
N TRP A 21 2.57 -7.73 2.19
CA TRP A 21 3.05 -8.36 0.95
C TRP A 21 1.93 -8.55 -0.06
N ILE A 22 0.78 -9.05 0.38
CA ILE A 22 -0.40 -9.21 -0.47
C ILE A 22 -0.83 -7.85 -1.02
N LEU A 23 -1.01 -6.83 -0.18
CA LEU A 23 -1.42 -5.49 -0.63
C LEU A 23 -0.40 -4.89 -1.60
N THR A 24 0.89 -5.12 -1.36
CA THR A 24 1.97 -4.66 -2.25
C THR A 24 1.94 -5.38 -3.60
N ILE A 25 1.67 -6.68 -3.62
CA ILE A 25 1.51 -7.44 -4.85
C ILE A 25 0.24 -6.99 -5.57
N PHE A 26 -0.90 -6.91 -4.89
CA PHE A 26 -2.18 -6.55 -5.50
C PHE A 26 -2.16 -5.15 -6.10
N LYS A 27 -1.60 -4.15 -5.41
CA LYS A 27 -1.53 -2.77 -5.91
C LYS A 27 -0.62 -2.61 -7.14
N VAL A 28 0.28 -3.56 -7.41
CA VAL A 28 1.22 -3.52 -8.55
C VAL A 28 0.81 -4.51 -9.64
N ALA A 29 0.50 -5.75 -9.27
CA ALA A 29 0.12 -6.82 -10.17
C ALA A 29 -1.22 -6.54 -10.87
N ILE A 30 -2.25 -6.06 -10.15
CA ILE A 30 -3.55 -5.74 -10.76
C ILE A 30 -3.40 -4.70 -11.89
N PRO A 31 -2.82 -3.51 -11.66
CA PRO A 31 -2.65 -2.54 -12.73
C PRO A 31 -1.76 -3.05 -13.87
N LEU A 32 -0.69 -3.80 -13.60
CA LEU A 32 0.15 -4.40 -14.65
C LEU A 32 -0.61 -5.41 -15.52
N ILE A 33 -1.38 -6.31 -14.92
CA ILE A 33 -2.18 -7.30 -15.65
C ILE A 33 -3.23 -6.59 -16.51
N ILE A 34 -3.93 -5.61 -15.94
CA ILE A 34 -4.97 -4.86 -16.62
C ILE A 34 -4.41 -4.08 -17.82
N VAL A 35 -3.24 -3.45 -17.68
CA VAL A 35 -2.55 -2.73 -18.76
C VAL A 35 -2.03 -3.72 -19.81
N GLY A 36 -1.40 -4.83 -19.42
CA GLY A 36 -0.87 -5.84 -20.34
C GLY A 36 -1.97 -6.49 -21.18
N LEU A 37 -3.07 -6.92 -20.56
CA LEU A 37 -4.24 -7.46 -21.27
C LEU A 37 -4.90 -6.40 -22.15
N GLY A 38 -4.99 -5.16 -21.67
CA GLY A 38 -5.53 -4.05 -22.45
C GLY A 38 -4.69 -3.75 -23.69
N MET A 39 -3.36 -3.77 -23.57
CA MET A 39 -2.45 -3.48 -24.68
C MET A 39 -2.43 -4.61 -25.72
N PHE A 40 -2.59 -5.87 -25.31
CA PHE A 40 -2.69 -7.01 -26.23
C PHE A 40 -3.94 -6.91 -27.11
N ASP A 41 -5.10 -6.64 -26.51
CA ASP A 41 -6.36 -6.47 -27.26
C ASP A 41 -6.35 -5.19 -28.10
N PHE A 42 -5.78 -4.11 -27.56
CA PHE A 42 -5.65 -2.84 -28.25
C PHE A 42 -4.72 -2.93 -29.46
N GLY A 43 -3.58 -3.62 -29.32
CA GLY A 43 -2.62 -3.82 -30.41
C GLY A 43 -3.24 -4.55 -31.60
N LYS A 44 -4.08 -5.56 -31.36
CA LYS A 44 -4.81 -6.26 -32.42
C LYS A 44 -5.85 -5.37 -33.11
N ALA A 45 -6.60 -4.57 -32.34
CA ALA A 45 -7.59 -3.64 -32.90
C ALA A 45 -6.94 -2.49 -33.70
N VAL A 46 -5.78 -1.99 -33.27
CA VAL A 46 -5.01 -0.96 -33.98
C VAL A 46 -4.50 -1.46 -35.33
N VAL A 47 -3.98 -2.69 -35.38
CA VAL A 47 -3.54 -3.29 -36.65
C VAL A 47 -4.71 -3.54 -37.60
N ALA A 48 -5.92 -3.81 -37.07
CA ALA A 48 -7.13 -3.97 -37.86
C ALA A 48 -7.70 -2.65 -38.44
N SER A 49 -7.20 -1.48 -38.02
CA SER A 49 -7.60 -0.14 -38.51
C SER A 49 -9.11 0.17 -38.42
N GLU A 50 -9.83 -0.49 -37.52
CA GLU A 50 -11.26 -0.24 -37.23
C GLU A 50 -11.38 0.94 -36.24
N GLU A 51 -11.56 2.16 -36.75
CA GLU A 51 -11.52 3.40 -35.94
C GLU A 51 -12.51 3.39 -34.75
N ASP A 52 -13.70 2.82 -34.94
CA ASP A 52 -14.73 2.72 -33.90
C ASP A 52 -14.34 1.72 -32.80
N GLU A 53 -13.69 0.62 -33.15
CA GLU A 53 -13.16 -0.34 -32.18
C GLU A 53 -11.95 0.24 -31.44
N ILE A 54 -11.05 0.93 -32.14
CA ILE A 54 -9.87 1.58 -31.54
C ILE A 54 -10.32 2.58 -30.47
N LYS A 55 -11.31 3.44 -30.74
CA LYS A 55 -11.84 4.38 -29.73
C LYS A 55 -12.43 3.68 -28.51
N LYS A 56 -13.21 2.62 -28.73
CA LYS A 56 -13.85 1.84 -27.65
C LYS A 56 -12.83 1.12 -26.77
N GLN A 57 -11.80 0.54 -27.38
CA GLN A 57 -10.72 -0.17 -26.68
C GLN A 57 -9.76 0.80 -25.97
N THR A 58 -9.43 1.94 -26.59
CA THR A 58 -8.64 3.02 -25.96
C THR A 58 -9.32 3.53 -24.70
N THR A 59 -10.62 3.79 -24.78
CA THR A 59 -11.40 4.31 -23.64
C THR A 59 -11.35 3.32 -22.47
N ARG A 60 -11.48 2.02 -22.73
CA ARG A 60 -11.30 0.98 -21.70
C ARG A 60 -9.89 0.96 -21.13
N LEU A 61 -8.85 1.14 -21.94
CA LEU A 61 -7.46 1.21 -21.51
C LEU A 61 -7.20 2.44 -20.60
N VAL A 62 -7.81 3.58 -20.92
CA VAL A 62 -7.70 4.81 -20.11
C VAL A 62 -8.37 4.64 -18.76
N TYR A 63 -9.60 4.10 -18.69
CA TYR A 63 -10.27 3.84 -17.39
C TYR A 63 -9.45 2.90 -16.50
N ARG A 64 -8.80 1.92 -17.11
CA ARG A 64 -7.90 0.97 -16.45
C ARG A 64 -6.62 1.63 -15.93
N ALA A 65 -6.02 2.53 -16.72
CA ALA A 65 -4.86 3.30 -16.32
C ALA A 65 -5.19 4.25 -15.15
N ILE A 66 -6.33 4.95 -15.22
CA ILE A 66 -6.83 5.81 -14.15
C ILE A 66 -7.08 4.99 -12.88
N ALA A 67 -7.69 3.81 -12.99
CA ALA A 67 -7.90 2.92 -11.84
C ALA A 67 -6.58 2.53 -11.16
N GLY A 68 -5.53 2.23 -11.94
CA GLY A 68 -4.19 1.97 -11.40
C GLY A 68 -3.59 3.18 -10.65
N VAL A 69 -3.72 4.38 -11.23
CA VAL A 69 -3.27 5.63 -10.59
C VAL A 69 -4.05 5.87 -9.30
N VAL A 70 -5.37 5.73 -9.29
CA VAL A 70 -6.21 5.94 -8.10
C VAL A 70 -5.87 4.94 -6.99
N ILE A 71 -5.71 3.65 -7.30
CA ILE A 71 -5.34 2.63 -6.30
C ILE A 71 -3.98 2.94 -5.66
N PHE A 72 -3.04 3.47 -6.44
CA PHE A 72 -1.74 3.89 -5.93
C PHE A 72 -1.84 5.19 -5.10
N PHE A 73 -2.61 6.16 -5.58
CA PHE A 73 -2.69 7.49 -4.97
C PHE A 73 -3.58 7.56 -3.74
N VAL A 74 -4.71 6.85 -3.67
CA VAL A 74 -5.65 6.90 -2.54
C VAL A 74 -4.95 6.71 -1.18
N PRO A 75 -4.16 5.64 -0.94
CA PRO A 75 -3.48 5.48 0.33
C PRO A 75 -2.46 6.59 0.63
N THR A 76 -1.72 7.06 -0.38
CA THR A 76 -0.77 8.18 -0.23
C THR A 76 -1.48 9.50 0.07
N PHE A 77 -2.60 9.76 -0.61
CA PHE A 77 -3.39 10.96 -0.45
C PHE A 77 -4.07 11.00 0.91
N VAL A 78 -4.58 9.86 1.40
CA VAL A 78 -5.15 9.74 2.74
C VAL A 78 -4.10 10.02 3.82
N MET A 79 -2.87 9.51 3.68
CA MET A 79 -1.77 9.83 4.62
C MET A 79 -1.38 11.30 4.57
N MET A 80 -1.21 11.85 3.36
CA MET A 80 -0.90 13.28 3.17
C MET A 80 -2.01 14.18 3.74
N LEU A 81 -3.28 13.80 3.58
CA LEU A 81 -4.39 14.53 4.19
C LEU A 81 -4.27 14.47 5.72
N PHE A 82 -4.12 13.28 6.33
CA PHE A 82 -3.96 13.17 7.78
C PHE A 82 -2.76 13.96 8.33
N GLU A 83 -1.65 14.01 7.59
CA GLU A 83 -0.48 14.84 7.94
C GLU A 83 -0.78 16.34 7.78
N ALA A 84 -1.55 16.74 6.77
CA ALA A 84 -1.87 18.15 6.49
C ALA A 84 -2.90 18.76 7.45
N ILE A 85 -3.87 17.98 7.95
CA ILE A 85 -4.80 18.40 9.02
C ILE A 85 -4.26 18.11 10.43
N GLY A 86 -3.11 17.44 10.54
CA GLY A 86 -2.50 16.94 11.78
C GLY A 86 -1.81 17.96 12.68
N ASP A 87 -1.97 19.27 12.46
CA ASP A 87 -1.76 20.26 13.53
C ASP A 87 -2.85 20.16 14.62
N TYR A 88 -3.90 19.37 14.36
CA TYR A 88 -4.82 18.90 15.38
C TYR A 88 -4.39 17.52 15.86
N ASP A 89 -4.09 17.50 17.16
CA ASP A 89 -3.70 16.39 18.00
C ASP A 89 -4.61 15.16 17.84
N VAL A 90 -4.39 14.40 16.78
CA VAL A 90 -4.56 12.95 16.79
C VAL A 90 -3.24 12.31 17.25
N ALA A 91 -2.49 12.96 18.15
CA ALA A 91 -1.34 12.41 18.87
C ALA A 91 -1.76 11.59 20.10
N GLY A 92 -2.85 10.84 19.96
CA GLY A 92 -3.34 9.90 20.98
C GLY A 92 -2.97 8.43 20.77
N GLU A 93 -2.52 8.03 19.56
CA GLU A 93 -2.24 6.60 19.25
C GLU A 93 -1.03 6.42 18.31
N GLN A 94 -0.09 7.38 18.31
CA GLN A 94 0.89 7.57 17.24
C GLN A 94 2.23 6.84 17.41
N THR A 95 2.39 5.98 18.40
CA THR A 95 3.56 5.07 18.46
C THR A 95 3.15 3.61 18.26
N SER A 96 1.95 3.26 18.72
CA SER A 96 1.47 1.88 18.70
C SER A 96 0.92 1.47 17.33
N PHE A 97 0.16 2.35 16.68
CA PHE A 97 -0.42 2.08 15.36
C PHE A 97 0.62 2.23 14.23
N GLU A 98 1.63 3.09 14.40
CA GLU A 98 2.72 3.28 13.44
C GLU A 98 3.51 2.00 13.18
N ASN A 99 3.69 1.16 14.20
CA ASN A 99 4.34 -0.13 14.05
C ASN A 99 3.53 -1.08 13.16
N CYS A 100 2.21 -1.17 13.40
CA CYS A 100 1.29 -1.89 12.51
C CYS A 100 1.34 -1.34 11.08
N LYS A 101 1.26 0.00 10.94
CA LYS A 101 1.25 0.71 9.66
C LYS A 101 2.52 0.40 8.85
N ASN A 102 3.69 0.47 9.48
CA ASN A 102 4.96 0.16 8.81
C ASN A 102 5.03 -1.30 8.37
N CYS A 103 4.48 -2.24 9.14
CA CYS A 103 4.46 -3.65 8.76
C CYS A 103 3.56 -3.97 7.57
N ILE A 104 2.45 -3.24 7.42
CA ILE A 104 1.55 -3.40 6.27
C ILE A 104 2.09 -2.66 5.04
N LEU A 105 2.59 -1.43 5.19
CA LEU A 105 3.00 -0.59 4.06
C LEU A 105 4.41 -0.89 3.56
N LYS A 106 5.30 -1.31 4.45
CA LYS A 106 6.71 -1.65 4.19
C LYS A 106 6.99 -3.05 4.73
N PRO A 107 6.38 -4.10 4.15
CA PRO A 107 6.52 -5.45 4.66
C PRO A 107 7.95 -6.01 4.60
N TRP A 108 8.86 -5.39 3.83
CA TRP A 108 10.29 -5.74 3.79
C TRP A 108 11.12 -5.15 4.93
N SER A 109 10.58 -4.19 5.70
CA SER A 109 11.28 -3.54 6.81
C SER A 109 10.56 -3.69 8.15
N CYS A 110 9.60 -4.62 8.25
CA CYS A 110 8.93 -4.92 9.52
C CYS A 110 9.84 -5.78 10.39
N VAL A 111 10.21 -5.26 11.57
CA VAL A 111 10.92 -6.03 12.59
C VAL A 111 9.90 -6.67 13.52
N ILE A 112 9.84 -8.01 13.54
CA ILE A 112 9.00 -8.78 14.46
C ILE A 112 9.71 -8.86 15.81
N GLU A 113 9.53 -7.88 16.70
CA GLU A 113 10.15 -7.90 18.05
C GLU A 113 9.47 -8.91 19.03
N GLY A 114 8.96 -10.04 18.53
CA GLY A 114 8.15 -10.99 19.30
C GLY A 114 8.63 -12.45 19.32
N THR A 115 9.34 -12.93 18.29
CA THR A 115 9.85 -14.32 18.26
C THR A 115 11.34 -14.36 18.58
N GLY A 116 11.67 -14.07 19.84
CA GLY A 116 12.92 -14.43 20.49
C GLY A 116 14.04 -13.38 20.49
N SER A 117 14.00 -12.42 21.43
CA SER A 117 15.18 -12.01 22.19
C SER A 117 14.81 -11.08 23.35
N ARG A 118 15.01 -11.57 24.58
CA ARG A 118 15.51 -10.69 25.64
C ARG A 118 16.91 -10.24 25.22
N THR A 119 17.01 -9.15 24.48
CA THR A 119 18.23 -8.33 24.47
C THR A 119 17.83 -6.90 24.79
N ASN A 120 18.02 -6.60 26.06
CA ASN A 120 18.37 -5.29 26.59
C ASN A 120 19.09 -4.38 25.56
N ASN A 121 18.69 -3.11 25.57
CA ASN A 121 19.53 -1.91 25.43
C ASN A 121 19.31 -1.09 24.14
N ARG A 122 18.78 0.12 24.35
CA ARG A 122 19.28 1.40 23.81
C ARG A 122 19.53 1.45 22.31
N SER A 123 18.66 2.20 21.64
CA SER A 123 19.06 3.08 20.55
C SER A 123 18.33 4.40 20.72
N ASN A 124 18.82 5.19 21.67
CA ASN A 124 18.70 6.64 21.58
C ASN A 124 19.52 7.08 20.35
N HIS A 125 18.87 7.55 19.27
CA HIS A 125 19.48 8.52 18.38
C HIS A 125 18.43 9.28 17.54
N THR A 126 18.04 10.44 18.04
CA THR A 126 17.73 11.66 17.26
C THR A 126 19.06 12.31 16.79
N PRO A 127 19.01 13.25 15.83
CA PRO A 127 19.86 13.32 14.62
C PRO A 127 21.26 13.90 14.86
N ILE A 128 22.22 13.57 13.97
CA ILE A 128 23.16 14.50 13.28
C ILE A 128 23.49 13.91 11.92
#